data_AF-A0A428PJJ1-F1
#
_entry.id   AF-A0A428PJJ1-F1
#
_cell.length_a   1.000
_cell.length_b   1.000
_cell.length_c   1.000
_cell.angle_alpha   90.00
_cell.angle_beta   90.00
_cell.angle_gamma   90.00
#
_symmetry.space_group_name_H-M   'P 1'
#
loop_
_entity.id
_entity.type
_entity.pdbx_description
1 polymer ?
#
loop_
_entity_poly.entity_id
_entity_poly.type
_entity_poly.pdbx_seq_one_letter_code
_entity_poly.pdbx_strand_id
1 'polypeptide(L)'
;MADDPRGIDHTDSIDSNDGPKQPDKKKSRRPANTAFRQQRLKAWQPILTPKTVLPLFFTIGIIFAPIGGLLLYASAQVQELRLDYTDCTEDAPNLARDGGGYRSMPSDNVQTAFKSSNRSVNAMWARETNITVTLDNGVKVNETNRCHLKFTLPEGMGPPVLFYYHLTNFYQNHRRYVLSFDSDQLKGKARSYSDIKNGDCGPLYGDSKDQKPYYPCGLIANSMFNDTFYSPELVTVPASSNSKNDTWTYEMKTTSIAWGSDKDLYGNTSYKPDDVIPPPNWQKRYPDNYTTKNPPPNLKEWEAFHVWMRTAGLPTFSKLYQRNDTLAMWSGTYELQIDDHFPASKYEGTKSIIITTKTVMGGRNPFLGIAYVVVGGVCILLGAVFTVTHLIRPRKLGDHTYLSWNNAPGAKSGPSTAVASGRELRPGEA
;
A
#
# COMPACT_ATOMS: atom_id res chain seq x y z
N MET A 1 -10.67 13.34 53.08
CA MET A 1 -12.06 12.85 52.92
C MET A 1 -12.01 11.86 51.77
N ALA A 2 -11.39 10.71 52.03
CA ALA A 2 -12.01 9.48 52.53
C ALA A 2 -12.61 8.68 51.36
N ASP A 3 -11.93 7.56 51.13
CA ASP A 3 -12.11 6.43 50.19
C ASP A 3 -13.56 5.85 50.21
N ASP A 4 -14.07 4.98 49.34
CA ASP A 4 -13.48 3.86 48.59
C ASP A 4 -14.51 3.34 47.53
N PRO A 5 -14.44 2.14 46.89
CA PRO A 5 -14.78 1.93 45.48
C PRO A 5 -16.08 1.14 45.27
N ARG A 6 -16.48 0.98 44.00
CA ARG A 6 -17.60 0.12 43.60
C ARG A 6 -17.21 -1.35 43.75
N GLY A 7 -17.81 -2.01 44.73
CA GLY A 7 -17.81 -3.48 44.85
C GLY A 7 -18.58 -4.13 43.72
N ILE A 8 -17.94 -5.13 43.10
CA ILE A 8 -18.53 -6.14 42.24
C ILE A 8 -19.23 -7.13 43.17
N ASP A 9 -20.54 -7.29 43.02
CA ASP A 9 -21.29 -8.29 43.78
C ASP A 9 -21.69 -9.43 42.85
N HIS A 10 -20.86 -10.47 42.85
CA HIS A 10 -21.30 -11.83 42.63
C HIS A 10 -21.17 -12.54 43.98
N THR A 11 -22.27 -13.04 44.53
CA THR A 11 -22.31 -14.35 45.17
C THR A 11 -23.74 -14.82 45.34
N ASP A 12 -23.98 -16.02 44.81
CA ASP A 12 -24.96 -16.96 45.33
C ASP A 12 -24.80 -17.09 46.84
N SER A 13 -25.89 -16.99 47.58
CA SER A 13 -26.05 -17.69 48.85
C SER A 13 -27.54 -17.85 49.14
N ILE A 14 -27.94 -19.12 49.13
CA ILE A 14 -29.14 -19.61 49.78
C ILE A 14 -29.01 -19.29 51.26
N ASP A 15 -29.86 -18.41 51.77
CA ASP A 15 -30.22 -18.46 53.18
C ASP A 15 -31.68 -18.06 53.37
N SER A 16 -32.40 -19.05 53.90
CA SER A 16 -33.77 -19.00 54.33
C SER A 16 -33.93 -18.00 55.47
N ASN A 17 -34.76 -16.97 55.27
CA ASN A 17 -35.39 -16.30 56.38
C ASN A 17 -36.82 -15.88 56.01
N ASP A 18 -37.75 -16.51 56.71
CA ASP A 18 -39.19 -16.33 56.60
C ASP A 18 -39.56 -15.00 57.28
N GLY A 19 -40.06 -14.05 56.48
CA GLY A 19 -40.46 -12.71 56.88
C GLY A 19 -41.74 -12.31 56.14
N PRO A 20 -42.56 -11.42 56.72
CA PRO A 20 -44.01 -11.43 56.57
C PRO A 20 -44.48 -11.28 55.12
N LYS A 21 -45.47 -12.11 54.73
CA LYS A 21 -46.14 -12.12 53.42
C LYS A 21 -46.40 -10.70 52.92
N GLN A 22 -45.58 -10.23 51.96
CA GLN A 22 -45.89 -9.03 51.21
C GLN A 22 -47.15 -9.28 50.36
N PRO A 23 -48.04 -8.29 50.22
CA PRO A 23 -49.23 -8.44 49.40
C PRO A 23 -48.83 -8.79 47.96
N ASP A 24 -49.52 -9.78 47.38
CA ASP A 24 -49.31 -10.24 46.01
C ASP A 24 -49.13 -9.06 45.05
N LYS A 25 -47.91 -8.91 44.49
CA LYS A 25 -47.66 -7.96 43.40
C LYS A 25 -48.60 -8.33 42.25
N LYS A 26 -49.68 -7.56 42.08
CA LYS A 26 -50.60 -7.63 40.93
C LYS A 26 -49.76 -7.80 39.65
N LYS A 27 -49.86 -8.96 38.98
CA LYS A 27 -49.18 -9.22 37.71
C LYS A 27 -49.70 -8.24 36.65
N SER A 28 -49.03 -7.11 36.52
CA SER A 28 -49.37 -6.09 35.53
C SER A 28 -48.75 -6.46 34.19
N ARG A 29 -49.57 -6.52 33.15
CA ARG A 29 -49.12 -6.67 31.76
C ARG A 29 -48.62 -5.36 31.15
N ARG A 30 -48.57 -4.27 31.94
CA ARG A 30 -48.11 -2.97 31.45
C ARG A 30 -46.61 -3.06 31.12
N PRO A 31 -46.18 -2.67 29.92
CA PRO A 31 -44.77 -2.66 29.59
C PRO A 31 -44.03 -1.70 30.53
N ALA A 32 -42.79 -2.08 30.89
CA ALA A 32 -41.98 -1.26 31.77
C ALA A 32 -41.77 0.14 31.19
N ASN A 33 -41.93 1.16 32.04
CA ASN A 33 -41.84 2.57 31.67
C ASN A 33 -40.38 3.04 31.67
N THR A 34 -39.55 2.43 30.82
CA THR A 34 -38.15 2.81 30.65
C THR A 34 -37.95 3.56 29.33
N ALA A 35 -36.98 4.48 29.28
CA ALA A 35 -36.70 5.27 28.08
C ALA A 35 -36.42 4.39 26.84
N PHE A 36 -35.78 3.22 27.04
CA PHE A 36 -35.54 2.24 25.98
C PHE A 36 -36.85 1.60 25.48
N ARG A 37 -37.67 1.02 26.37
CA ARG A 37 -38.90 0.31 25.99
C ARG A 37 -40.00 1.25 25.46
N GLN A 38 -39.94 2.51 25.82
CA GLN A 38 -40.88 3.54 25.37
C GLN A 38 -40.36 4.35 24.18
N GLN A 39 -39.19 4.02 23.62
CA GLN A 39 -38.55 4.74 22.50
C GLN A 39 -38.33 6.24 22.76
N ARG A 40 -38.04 6.59 24.02
CA ARG A 40 -37.75 7.96 24.48
C ARG A 40 -36.28 8.11 24.89
N LEU A 41 -35.40 7.38 24.21
CA LEU A 41 -33.96 7.55 24.39
C LEU A 41 -33.57 8.98 24.05
N LYS A 42 -32.59 9.52 24.77
CA LYS A 42 -32.00 10.83 24.44
C LYS A 42 -31.39 10.73 23.05
N ALA A 43 -32.03 11.38 22.08
CA ALA A 43 -31.59 11.42 20.70
C ALA A 43 -31.30 12.87 20.29
N TRP A 44 -30.30 13.05 19.44
CA TRP A 44 -30.05 14.31 18.76
C TRP A 44 -30.52 14.17 17.31
N GLN A 45 -31.39 15.09 16.88
CA GLN A 45 -31.91 15.12 15.52
C GLN A 45 -31.33 16.35 14.81
N PRO A 46 -30.31 16.19 13.96
CA PRO A 46 -29.72 17.31 13.24
C PRO A 46 -30.69 17.78 12.15
N ILE A 47 -31.35 18.91 12.39
CA ILE A 47 -32.14 19.59 11.36
C ILE A 47 -31.17 20.41 10.50
N LEU A 48 -31.10 20.07 9.22
CA LEU A 48 -30.26 20.77 8.24
C LEU A 48 -30.87 22.14 7.93
N THR A 49 -30.33 23.19 8.55
CA THR A 49 -30.74 24.57 8.29
C THR A 49 -29.60 25.32 7.58
N PRO A 50 -29.88 26.38 6.81
CA PRO A 50 -28.82 27.18 6.19
C PRO A 50 -27.78 27.70 7.20
N LYS A 51 -28.21 27.99 8.43
CA LYS A 51 -27.33 28.45 9.52
C LYS A 51 -26.34 27.38 10.01
N THR A 52 -26.66 26.09 9.86
CA THR A 52 -25.75 25.00 10.25
C THR A 52 -24.97 24.45 9.06
N VAL A 53 -25.60 24.37 7.89
CA VAL A 53 -25.04 23.76 6.69
C VAL A 53 -24.07 24.69 5.96
N LEU A 54 -24.37 26.00 5.82
CA LEU A 54 -23.49 26.93 5.10
C LEU A 54 -22.12 27.08 5.77
N PRO A 55 -22.02 27.30 7.10
CA PRO A 55 -20.72 27.36 7.75
C PRO A 55 -19.94 26.05 7.58
N LEU A 56 -20.61 24.89 7.68
CA LEU A 56 -19.96 23.60 7.48
C LEU A 56 -19.30 23.47 6.10
N PHE A 57 -19.99 23.85 5.03
CA PHE A 57 -19.42 23.82 3.67
C PHE A 57 -18.18 24.71 3.53
N PHE A 58 -18.25 25.95 4.01
CA PHE A 58 -17.10 26.87 3.96
C PHE A 58 -15.96 26.42 4.86
N THR A 59 -16.24 25.90 6.06
CA THR A 59 -15.21 25.37 6.97
C THR A 59 -14.48 24.18 6.35
N ILE A 60 -15.19 23.22 5.76
CA ILE A 60 -14.56 22.09 5.06
C ILE A 60 -13.70 22.62 3.91
N GLY A 61 -14.22 23.53 3.10
CA GLY A 61 -13.49 24.13 1.98
C GLY A 61 -12.20 24.84 2.40
N ILE A 62 -12.28 25.70 3.41
CA ILE A 62 -11.16 26.49 3.93
C ILE A 62 -10.10 25.62 4.59
N ILE A 63 -10.46 24.46 5.16
CA ILE A 63 -9.51 23.51 5.74
C ILE A 63 -8.89 22.62 4.64
N PHE A 64 -9.70 22.10 3.73
CA PHE A 64 -9.25 21.11 2.75
C PHE A 64 -8.39 21.72 1.65
N ALA A 65 -8.66 22.97 1.22
CA ALA A 65 -7.89 23.59 0.15
C ALA A 65 -6.41 23.84 0.55
N PRO A 66 -6.06 24.42 1.72
CA PRO A 66 -4.68 24.54 2.17
C PRO A 66 -4.00 23.20 2.41
N ILE A 67 -4.70 22.21 2.99
CA ILE A 67 -4.16 20.86 3.18
C ILE A 67 -3.84 20.23 1.83
N GLY A 68 -4.76 20.30 0.87
CA GLY A 68 -4.55 19.81 -0.50
C GLY A 68 -3.38 20.50 -1.18
N GLY A 69 -3.28 21.82 -1.06
CA GLY A 69 -2.13 22.60 -1.56
C GLY A 69 -0.80 22.17 -0.94
N LEU A 70 -0.75 21.95 0.37
CA LEU A 70 0.43 21.46 1.08
C LEU A 70 0.82 20.04 0.63
N LEU A 71 -0.16 19.16 0.45
CA LEU A 71 0.07 17.80 -0.07
C LEU A 71 0.60 17.81 -1.50
N LEU A 72 0.07 18.67 -2.38
CA LEU A 72 0.59 18.86 -3.73
C LEU A 72 2.00 19.38 -3.73
N TYR A 73 2.29 20.37 -2.87
CA TYR A 73 3.63 20.92 -2.70
C TYR A 73 4.60 19.83 -2.23
N ALA A 74 4.25 19.06 -1.21
CA ALA A 74 5.06 17.95 -0.72
C ALA A 74 5.31 16.91 -1.81
N SER A 75 4.29 16.52 -2.57
CA SER A 75 4.45 15.59 -3.71
C SER A 75 5.33 16.16 -4.83
N ALA A 76 5.33 17.48 -5.04
CA ALA A 76 6.16 18.13 -6.06
C ALA A 76 7.62 18.28 -5.64
N GLN A 77 7.93 18.21 -4.34
CA GLN A 77 9.30 18.22 -3.83
C GLN A 77 10.04 16.89 -4.01
N VAL A 78 9.31 15.79 -4.26
CA VAL A 78 9.91 14.48 -4.53
C VAL A 78 10.61 14.49 -5.89
N GLN A 79 11.87 14.07 -5.89
CA GLN A 79 12.65 13.85 -7.09
C GLN A 79 12.56 12.36 -7.48
N GLU A 80 12.37 12.07 -8.76
CA GLU A 80 12.19 10.71 -9.25
C GLU A 80 12.77 10.56 -10.66
N LEU A 81 13.48 9.46 -10.88
CA LEU A 81 13.90 8.96 -12.18
C LEU A 81 13.39 7.54 -12.32
N ARG A 82 12.63 7.27 -13.39
CA ARG A 82 12.17 5.93 -13.75
C ARG A 82 12.64 5.59 -15.16
N LEU A 83 13.31 4.44 -15.29
CA LEU A 83 13.83 3.92 -16.55
C LEU A 83 13.25 2.54 -16.80
N ASP A 84 12.49 2.37 -17.87
CA ASP A 84 11.97 1.08 -18.32
C ASP A 84 13.04 0.35 -19.14
N TYR A 85 13.45 -0.83 -18.67
CA TYR A 85 14.50 -1.63 -19.30
C TYR A 85 13.99 -2.99 -19.77
N THR A 86 12.66 -3.16 -19.89
CA THR A 86 12.02 -4.42 -20.29
C THR A 86 12.62 -5.00 -21.55
N ASP A 87 12.80 -4.16 -22.58
CA ASP A 87 13.27 -4.57 -23.90
C ASP A 87 14.78 -4.37 -24.09
N CYS A 88 15.53 -4.13 -23.01
CA CYS A 88 16.97 -3.88 -23.12
C CYS A 88 17.71 -5.05 -23.77
N THR A 89 17.30 -6.28 -23.46
CA THR A 89 17.92 -7.49 -24.02
C THR A 89 17.60 -7.71 -25.49
N GLU A 90 16.54 -7.11 -26.04
CA GLU A 90 16.09 -7.28 -27.43
C GLU A 90 16.46 -6.08 -28.32
N ASP A 91 16.25 -4.87 -27.81
CA ASP A 91 16.39 -3.64 -28.58
C ASP A 91 17.75 -2.97 -28.44
N ALA A 92 18.39 -3.07 -27.26
CA ALA A 92 19.62 -2.32 -27.01
C ALA A 92 20.78 -2.86 -27.87
N PRO A 93 21.68 -1.98 -28.35
CA PRO A 93 22.90 -2.40 -29.03
C PRO A 93 23.84 -3.17 -28.10
N ASN A 94 24.67 -4.04 -28.67
CA ASN A 94 25.71 -4.71 -27.89
C ASN A 94 26.75 -3.69 -27.42
N LEU A 95 27.16 -3.78 -26.16
CA LEU A 95 28.22 -2.97 -25.57
C LEU A 95 29.52 -3.22 -26.36
N ALA A 96 30.17 -2.14 -26.80
CA ALA A 96 31.40 -2.25 -27.56
C ALA A 96 32.57 -2.55 -26.62
N ARG A 97 33.62 -3.20 -27.14
CA ARG A 97 34.81 -3.62 -26.35
C ARG A 97 35.58 -2.44 -25.73
N ASP A 98 35.37 -1.23 -26.23
CA ASP A 98 35.94 0.02 -25.73
C ASP A 98 35.07 0.73 -24.66
N GLY A 99 33.97 0.09 -24.22
CA GLY A 99 33.00 0.68 -23.30
C GLY A 99 32.02 1.65 -23.98
N GLY A 100 32.01 1.70 -25.31
CA GLY A 100 31.05 2.45 -26.12
C GLY A 100 29.81 1.64 -26.49
N GLY A 101 29.15 2.05 -27.59
CA GLY A 101 28.01 1.31 -28.15
C GLY A 101 26.65 1.66 -27.53
N TYR A 102 26.58 2.65 -26.65
CA TYR A 102 25.32 3.14 -26.09
C TYR A 102 24.41 3.79 -27.14
N ARG A 103 23.11 3.50 -27.07
CA ARG A 103 22.06 4.20 -27.82
C ARG A 103 21.10 4.88 -26.86
N SER A 104 20.55 6.03 -27.25
CA SER A 104 19.47 6.67 -26.48
C SER A 104 18.29 5.72 -26.27
N MET A 105 17.74 5.74 -25.06
CA MET A 105 16.50 5.04 -24.74
C MET A 105 15.32 5.75 -25.43
N PRO A 106 14.27 5.00 -25.83
CA PRO A 106 13.00 5.60 -26.25
C PRO A 106 12.47 6.56 -25.18
N SER A 107 11.88 7.69 -25.60
CA SER A 107 11.37 8.71 -24.68
C SER A 107 10.30 8.16 -23.74
N ASP A 108 9.49 7.21 -24.21
CA ASP A 108 8.39 6.62 -23.44
C ASP A 108 8.89 5.76 -22.28
N ASN A 109 10.15 5.29 -22.38
CA ASN A 109 10.80 4.47 -21.35
C ASN A 109 11.48 5.33 -20.28
N VAL A 110 11.49 6.66 -20.42
CA VAL A 110 12.18 7.58 -19.53
C VAL A 110 11.16 8.52 -18.89
N GLN A 111 10.89 8.32 -17.61
CA GLN A 111 9.99 9.17 -16.84
C GLN A 111 10.77 9.88 -15.74
N THR A 112 10.56 11.19 -15.62
CA THR A 112 11.35 12.02 -14.71
C THR A 112 10.48 13.02 -13.95
N ALA A 113 10.89 13.31 -12.73
CA ALA A 113 10.35 14.38 -11.92
C ALA A 113 11.51 15.04 -11.17
N PHE A 114 11.96 16.19 -11.67
CA PHE A 114 13.00 17.01 -11.04
C PHE A 114 12.44 18.42 -10.75
N LYS A 115 13.05 19.12 -9.79
CA LYS A 115 12.68 20.48 -9.40
C LYS A 115 13.12 21.50 -10.45
N SER A 116 14.30 21.28 -11.05
CA SER A 116 14.84 22.10 -12.13
C SER A 116 13.86 22.19 -13.32
N SER A 117 13.84 23.38 -13.94
CA SER A 117 13.11 23.60 -15.20
C SER A 117 13.65 22.75 -16.34
N ASN A 118 14.94 22.38 -16.28
CA ASN A 118 15.53 21.44 -17.21
C ASN A 118 15.28 20.00 -16.77
N ARG A 119 14.24 19.39 -17.33
CA ARG A 119 13.85 17.99 -17.07
C ARG A 119 14.49 16.99 -18.02
N SER A 120 15.33 17.44 -18.95
CA SER A 120 15.94 16.56 -19.94
C SER A 120 16.96 15.65 -19.26
N VAL A 121 16.58 14.38 -19.12
CA VAL A 121 17.50 13.31 -18.74
C VAL A 121 17.94 12.65 -20.02
N ASN A 122 19.24 12.71 -20.28
CA ASN A 122 19.82 11.85 -21.30
C ASN A 122 19.97 10.45 -20.69
N ALA A 123 19.15 9.52 -21.14
CA ALA A 123 19.24 8.12 -20.77
C ALA A 123 19.62 7.30 -22.00
N MET A 124 20.62 6.44 -21.84
CA MET A 124 21.13 5.56 -22.86
C MET A 124 21.21 4.14 -22.31
N TRP A 125 21.18 3.17 -23.21
CA TRP A 125 21.31 1.77 -22.87
C TRP A 125 22.24 1.01 -23.81
N ALA A 126 22.79 -0.08 -23.31
CA ALA A 126 23.53 -1.08 -24.08
C ALA A 126 23.30 -2.45 -23.41
N ARG A 127 23.57 -3.54 -24.13
CA ARG A 127 23.48 -4.90 -23.59
C ARG A 127 24.77 -5.68 -23.75
N GLU A 128 25.02 -6.60 -22.85
CA GLU A 128 25.91 -7.73 -23.04
C GLU A 128 25.08 -9.00 -23.06
N THR A 129 25.40 -9.92 -23.98
CA THR A 129 24.65 -11.17 -24.13
C THR A 129 25.54 -12.36 -23.91
N ASN A 130 24.95 -13.46 -23.42
CA ASN A 130 25.64 -14.72 -23.18
C ASN A 130 26.85 -14.60 -22.25
N ILE A 131 26.75 -13.77 -21.21
CA ILE A 131 27.80 -13.65 -20.20
C ILE A 131 27.62 -14.68 -19.09
N THR A 132 28.72 -15.00 -18.40
CA THR A 132 28.72 -15.80 -17.19
C THR A 132 28.72 -14.87 -15.98
N VAL A 133 27.66 -14.94 -15.19
CA VAL A 133 27.53 -14.17 -13.93
C VAL A 133 27.68 -15.10 -12.74
N THR A 134 28.16 -14.56 -11.62
CA THR A 134 28.22 -15.30 -10.35
C THR A 134 27.16 -14.73 -9.43
N LEU A 135 26.24 -15.58 -8.98
CA LEU A 135 25.16 -15.20 -8.06
C LEU A 135 25.70 -14.98 -6.64
N ASP A 136 24.84 -14.42 -5.79
CA ASP A 136 25.08 -14.16 -4.36
C ASP A 136 25.48 -15.43 -3.58
N ASN A 137 24.98 -16.59 -3.97
CA ASN A 137 25.35 -17.88 -3.38
C ASN A 137 26.60 -18.54 -4.00
N GLY A 138 27.32 -17.82 -4.86
CA GLY A 138 28.56 -18.30 -5.50
C GLY A 138 28.35 -19.20 -6.72
N VAL A 139 27.10 -19.51 -7.10
CA VAL A 139 26.80 -20.31 -8.30
C VAL A 139 27.03 -19.48 -9.56
N LYS A 140 27.75 -20.06 -10.53
CA LYS A 140 27.96 -19.46 -11.84
C LYS A 140 26.81 -19.83 -12.78
N VAL A 141 26.16 -18.83 -13.34
CA VAL A 141 25.10 -18.99 -14.33
C VAL A 141 25.62 -18.50 -15.67
N ASN A 142 25.60 -19.40 -16.65
CA ASN A 142 25.95 -19.10 -18.04
C ASN A 142 24.73 -18.55 -18.80
N GLU A 143 24.94 -17.97 -19.97
CA GLU A 143 23.86 -17.50 -20.87
C GLU A 143 22.96 -16.44 -20.21
N THR A 144 23.55 -15.57 -19.40
CA THR A 144 22.84 -14.42 -18.81
C THR A 144 23.03 -13.20 -19.69
N ASN A 145 22.00 -12.37 -19.78
CA ASN A 145 22.07 -11.07 -20.46
C ASN A 145 22.20 -9.98 -19.41
N ARG A 146 23.02 -8.97 -19.69
CA ARG A 146 23.23 -7.81 -18.82
C ARG A 146 22.84 -6.55 -19.55
N CYS A 147 22.07 -5.71 -18.88
CA CYS A 147 21.70 -4.38 -19.35
C CYS A 147 22.56 -3.34 -18.65
N HIS A 148 23.12 -2.41 -19.44
CA HIS A 148 23.82 -1.23 -18.95
C HIS A 148 22.94 -0.01 -19.19
N LEU A 149 22.57 0.69 -18.13
CA LEU A 149 21.82 1.93 -18.20
C LEU A 149 22.75 3.09 -17.85
N LYS A 150 22.86 4.08 -18.73
CA LYS A 150 23.63 5.29 -18.52
C LYS A 150 22.70 6.49 -18.50
N PHE A 151 22.61 7.20 -17.39
CA PHE A 151 21.64 8.28 -17.22
C PHE A 151 22.24 9.50 -16.52
N THR A 152 21.84 10.70 -16.96
CA THR A 152 22.29 11.95 -16.37
C THR A 152 21.26 12.49 -15.36
N LEU A 153 21.71 12.74 -14.13
CA LEU A 153 20.95 13.46 -13.13
C LEU A 153 21.19 14.97 -13.27
N PRO A 154 20.15 15.78 -13.59
CA PRO A 154 20.30 17.22 -13.82
C PRO A 154 20.55 18.01 -12.52
N GLU A 155 20.14 17.45 -11.38
CA GLU A 155 20.30 18.02 -10.04
C GLU A 155 20.53 16.89 -9.03
N GLY A 156 21.13 17.21 -7.89
CA GLY A 156 21.38 16.23 -6.84
C GLY A 156 20.10 15.80 -6.11
N MET A 157 20.06 14.53 -5.70
CA MET A 157 19.01 13.94 -4.85
C MET A 157 19.51 13.83 -3.41
N GLY A 158 18.82 14.49 -2.47
CA GLY A 158 19.16 14.43 -1.04
C GLY A 158 18.77 13.10 -0.38
N PRO A 159 19.43 12.72 0.73
CA PRO A 159 19.10 11.48 1.44
C PRO A 159 17.72 11.55 2.14
N PRO A 160 17.02 10.41 2.27
CA PRO A 160 17.41 9.10 1.75
C PRO A 160 17.10 8.98 0.26
N VAL A 161 18.04 8.40 -0.48
CA VAL A 161 17.87 8.00 -1.87
C VAL A 161 17.46 6.53 -1.88
N LEU A 162 16.32 6.25 -2.52
CA LEU A 162 15.69 4.94 -2.53
C LEU A 162 15.68 4.40 -3.95
N PHE A 163 16.05 3.13 -4.10
CA PHE A 163 16.06 2.41 -5.37
C PHE A 163 15.00 1.31 -5.31
N TYR A 164 14.03 1.39 -6.21
CA TYR A 164 12.98 0.40 -6.38
C TYR A 164 13.10 -0.27 -7.74
N TYR A 165 12.67 -1.53 -7.83
CA TYR A 165 12.16 -2.05 -9.09
C TYR A 165 10.64 -1.87 -9.14
N HIS A 166 10.12 -1.70 -10.34
CA HIS A 166 8.72 -1.47 -10.62
C HIS A 166 8.24 -2.50 -11.64
N LEU A 167 7.14 -3.18 -11.32
CA LEU A 167 6.53 -4.17 -12.20
C LEU A 167 5.12 -3.71 -12.56
N THR A 168 4.75 -3.89 -13.82
CA THR A 168 3.39 -3.69 -14.32
C THR A 168 2.78 -5.04 -14.71
N ASN A 169 1.45 -5.11 -14.71
CA ASN A 169 0.68 -6.30 -15.12
C ASN A 169 1.01 -7.60 -14.35
N PHE A 170 1.53 -7.50 -13.12
CA PHE A 170 1.88 -8.65 -12.29
C PHE A 170 0.95 -8.79 -11.08
N TYR A 171 0.06 -9.78 -11.10
CA TYR A 171 -1.07 -9.87 -10.16
C TYR A 171 -0.72 -10.56 -8.83
N GLN A 172 0.07 -9.90 -7.97
CA GLN A 172 0.31 -10.40 -6.60
C GLN A 172 -0.97 -10.49 -5.75
N ASN A 173 -2.01 -9.73 -6.11
CA ASN A 173 -3.29 -9.66 -5.40
C ASN A 173 -4.29 -10.76 -5.82
N HIS A 174 -3.93 -11.65 -6.75
CA HIS A 174 -4.80 -12.75 -7.14
C HIS A 174 -5.06 -13.68 -5.94
N ARG A 175 -6.32 -14.04 -5.68
CA ARG A 175 -6.74 -14.82 -4.49
C ARG A 175 -5.89 -16.07 -4.25
N ARG A 176 -5.64 -16.86 -5.30
CA ARG A 176 -4.80 -18.07 -5.20
C ARG A 176 -3.33 -17.74 -4.92
N TYR A 177 -2.83 -16.62 -5.44
CA TYR A 177 -1.43 -16.22 -5.26
C TYR A 177 -1.17 -15.79 -3.82
N VAL A 178 -2.01 -14.90 -3.27
CA VAL A 178 -1.87 -14.35 -1.90
C VAL A 178 -1.88 -15.44 -0.83
N LEU A 179 -2.66 -16.50 -1.03
CA LEU A 179 -2.77 -17.60 -0.08
C LEU A 179 -1.64 -18.64 -0.23
N SER A 180 -0.89 -18.63 -1.34
CA SER A 180 0.02 -19.72 -1.68
C SER A 180 1.39 -19.59 -1.00
N PHE A 181 1.42 -19.89 0.30
CA PHE A 181 2.61 -20.05 1.14
C PHE A 181 2.25 -20.82 2.42
N ASP A 182 3.23 -21.38 3.13
CA ASP A 182 3.00 -22.04 4.44
C ASP A 182 3.69 -21.24 5.57
N SER A 183 2.88 -20.71 6.49
CA SER A 183 3.39 -19.84 7.55
C SER A 183 4.28 -20.54 8.57
N ASP A 184 4.07 -21.83 8.84
CA ASP A 184 4.89 -22.60 9.77
C ASP A 184 6.25 -22.92 9.14
N GLN A 185 6.27 -23.22 7.84
CA GLN A 185 7.47 -23.42 7.05
C GLN A 185 8.34 -22.16 7.04
N LEU A 186 7.75 -20.99 6.79
CA LEU A 186 8.46 -19.70 6.79
C LEU A 186 9.00 -19.34 8.18
N LYS A 187 8.29 -19.71 9.26
CA LYS A 187 8.78 -19.60 10.65
C LYS A 187 9.91 -20.56 11.00
N GLY A 188 10.32 -21.43 10.07
CA GLY A 188 11.46 -22.32 10.21
C GLY A 188 11.11 -23.73 10.68
N LYS A 189 9.82 -24.09 10.82
CA LYS A 189 9.42 -25.45 11.19
C LYS A 189 9.56 -26.38 9.99
N ALA A 190 10.16 -27.55 10.19
CA ALA A 190 10.19 -28.60 9.19
C ALA A 190 8.80 -29.26 9.09
N ARG A 191 8.10 -29.03 7.98
CA ARG A 191 6.78 -29.59 7.65
C ARG A 191 6.92 -30.78 6.68
N SER A 192 6.14 -31.84 6.87
CA SER A 192 6.21 -32.98 5.95
C SER A 192 5.61 -32.65 4.58
N TYR A 193 5.93 -33.44 3.55
CA TYR A 193 5.33 -33.30 2.22
C TYR A 193 3.80 -33.39 2.25
N SER A 194 3.23 -34.31 3.04
CA SER A 194 1.78 -34.43 3.19
C SER A 194 1.16 -33.20 3.84
N ASP A 195 1.81 -32.62 4.83
CA ASP A 195 1.29 -31.43 5.53
C ASP A 195 1.26 -30.22 4.59
N ILE A 196 2.31 -30.05 3.77
CA ILE A 196 2.39 -28.94 2.81
C ILE A 196 1.42 -29.16 1.65
N LYS A 197 1.29 -30.40 1.16
CA LYS A 197 0.36 -30.76 0.07
C LYS A 197 -1.11 -30.51 0.44
N ASN A 198 -1.46 -30.76 1.69
CA ASN A 198 -2.81 -30.52 2.21
C ASN A 198 -3.04 -29.08 2.70
N GLY A 199 -2.00 -28.23 2.64
CA GLY A 199 -2.05 -26.82 3.02
C GLY A 199 -2.31 -25.88 1.85
N ASP A 200 -1.96 -24.60 2.03
CA ASP A 200 -2.28 -23.54 1.08
C ASP A 200 -1.23 -23.35 -0.04
N CYS A 201 -0.09 -24.07 0.03
CA CYS A 201 1.00 -23.97 -0.95
C CYS A 201 0.66 -24.50 -2.37
N GLY A 202 -0.56 -24.99 -2.60
CA GLY A 202 -1.01 -25.42 -3.92
C GLY A 202 -0.94 -24.31 -4.98
N PRO A 203 -0.50 -24.60 -6.23
CA PRO A 203 -0.07 -25.91 -6.75
C PRO A 203 1.42 -26.25 -6.48
N LEU A 204 2.21 -25.34 -5.93
CA LEU A 204 3.67 -25.50 -5.72
C LEU A 204 4.01 -25.96 -4.30
N TYR A 205 3.53 -27.16 -3.94
CA TYR A 205 3.76 -27.74 -2.62
C TYR A 205 5.02 -28.63 -2.55
N GLY A 206 5.44 -29.25 -3.65
CA GLY A 206 6.61 -30.13 -3.70
C GLY A 206 6.67 -30.98 -4.96
N ASP A 207 7.70 -31.81 -5.08
CA ASP A 207 7.79 -32.82 -6.13
C ASP A 207 7.05 -34.10 -5.72
N SER A 208 6.21 -34.58 -6.62
CA SER A 208 5.41 -35.79 -6.41
C SER A 208 6.19 -37.08 -6.60
N LYS A 209 7.33 -37.04 -7.31
CA LYS A 209 8.18 -38.23 -7.52
C LYS A 209 8.99 -38.55 -6.28
N ASP A 210 9.72 -37.56 -5.78
CA ASP A 210 10.59 -37.73 -4.61
C ASP A 210 9.86 -37.60 -3.28
N GLN A 211 8.57 -37.21 -3.30
CA GLN A 211 7.76 -36.88 -2.12
C GLN A 211 8.44 -35.87 -1.19
N LYS A 212 9.15 -34.89 -1.78
CA LYS A 212 9.84 -33.82 -1.05
C LYS A 212 9.11 -32.49 -1.21
N PRO A 213 8.88 -31.73 -0.12
CA PRO A 213 8.27 -30.42 -0.23
C PRO A 213 9.25 -29.41 -0.84
N TYR A 214 8.69 -28.41 -1.53
CA TYR A 214 9.46 -27.24 -1.93
C TYR A 214 9.74 -26.39 -0.69
N TYR A 215 10.96 -25.86 -0.59
CA TYR A 215 11.30 -24.86 0.43
C TYR A 215 11.92 -23.64 -0.24
N PRO A 216 11.35 -22.43 -0.08
CA PRO A 216 10.00 -22.16 0.45
C PRO A 216 8.91 -22.59 -0.54
N CYS A 217 7.81 -23.17 -0.07
CA CYS A 217 6.70 -23.58 -0.94
C CYS A 217 5.81 -22.40 -1.37
N GLY A 218 5.04 -22.63 -2.43
CA GLY A 218 3.98 -21.72 -2.86
C GLY A 218 4.35 -20.77 -4.01
N LEU A 219 3.32 -20.16 -4.59
CA LEU A 219 3.43 -19.32 -5.78
C LEU A 219 4.21 -18.03 -5.52
N ILE A 220 4.10 -17.47 -4.31
CA ILE A 220 4.76 -16.21 -3.97
C ILE A 220 6.28 -16.40 -4.01
N ALA A 221 6.82 -17.34 -3.25
CA ALA A 221 8.25 -17.63 -3.20
C ALA A 221 8.81 -18.05 -4.57
N ASN A 222 8.12 -18.95 -5.28
CA ASN A 222 8.59 -19.42 -6.59
C ASN A 222 8.72 -18.28 -7.61
N SER A 223 7.84 -17.30 -7.59
CA SER A 223 7.84 -16.20 -8.56
C SER A 223 8.67 -14.99 -8.13
N MET A 224 9.55 -15.14 -7.14
CA MET A 224 10.42 -14.07 -6.66
C MET A 224 11.18 -13.37 -7.79
N PHE A 225 11.08 -12.04 -7.81
CA PHE A 225 11.86 -11.20 -8.71
C PHE A 225 13.36 -11.44 -8.51
N ASN A 226 14.08 -11.67 -9.61
CA ASN A 226 15.45 -12.18 -9.57
C ASN A 226 16.44 -11.44 -10.48
N ASP A 227 16.09 -10.25 -11.00
CA ASP A 227 17.13 -9.38 -11.58
C ASP A 227 18.07 -8.88 -10.48
N THR A 228 19.34 -8.71 -10.83
CA THR A 228 20.37 -8.23 -9.91
C THR A 228 20.79 -6.83 -10.29
N PHE A 229 20.61 -5.87 -9.39
CA PHE A 229 21.07 -4.48 -9.58
C PHE A 229 22.37 -4.22 -8.82
N TYR A 230 23.34 -3.62 -9.50
CA TYR A 230 24.59 -3.15 -8.89
C TYR A 230 24.46 -1.70 -8.40
N SER A 231 25.34 -1.27 -7.51
CA SER A 231 25.39 0.14 -7.07
C SER A 231 25.69 1.06 -8.27
N PRO A 232 24.96 2.18 -8.48
CA PRO A 232 25.24 3.11 -9.58
C PRO A 232 26.64 3.73 -9.49
N GLU A 233 27.34 3.85 -10.62
CA GLU A 233 28.69 4.41 -10.71
C GLU A 233 28.69 5.75 -11.43
N LEU A 234 29.22 6.80 -10.79
CA LEU A 234 29.38 8.11 -11.39
C LEU A 234 30.55 8.09 -12.37
N VAL A 235 30.28 8.31 -13.67
CA VAL A 235 31.25 8.17 -14.77
C VAL A 235 32.19 9.37 -14.91
N THR A 236 31.82 10.53 -14.37
CA THR A 236 32.67 11.73 -14.41
C THR A 236 32.59 12.45 -13.07
N VAL A 237 33.61 12.26 -12.24
CA VAL A 237 33.69 12.91 -10.92
C VAL A 237 34.10 14.38 -11.11
N PRO A 238 33.29 15.37 -10.67
CA PRO A 238 33.57 16.80 -10.89
C PRO A 238 34.85 17.35 -10.23
N ALA A 239 35.48 16.59 -9.33
CA ALA A 239 36.54 17.07 -8.44
C ALA A 239 37.88 16.29 -8.52
N SER A 240 38.08 15.37 -9.48
CA SER A 240 39.39 14.72 -9.63
C SER A 240 40.36 15.63 -10.40
N SER A 241 41.29 16.23 -9.65
CA SER A 241 42.41 17.01 -10.21
C SER A 241 43.51 16.12 -10.81
N ASN A 242 43.43 14.78 -10.72
CA ASN A 242 44.53 13.88 -11.10
C ASN A 242 44.20 12.74 -12.08
N SER A 243 42.96 12.56 -12.51
CA SER A 243 42.67 11.61 -13.61
C SER A 243 41.29 11.89 -14.22
N LYS A 244 41.24 12.18 -15.52
CA LYS A 244 40.00 12.43 -16.28
C LYS A 244 39.05 11.21 -16.38
N ASN A 245 39.35 10.10 -15.71
CA ASN A 245 38.64 8.82 -15.80
C ASN A 245 38.32 8.20 -14.42
N ASP A 246 38.36 8.95 -13.32
CA ASP A 246 37.95 8.39 -12.02
C ASP A 246 36.44 8.18 -12.01
N THR A 247 36.01 6.92 -11.87
CA THR A 247 34.63 6.54 -11.57
C THR A 247 34.43 6.48 -10.05
N TRP A 248 33.22 6.79 -9.59
CA TRP A 248 32.89 6.71 -8.16
C TRP A 248 31.58 5.95 -7.92
N THR A 249 31.65 4.85 -7.18
CA THR A 249 30.49 4.02 -6.87
C THR A 249 29.64 4.67 -5.77
N TYR A 250 28.37 4.97 -6.10
CA TYR A 250 27.38 5.40 -5.13
C TYR A 250 26.83 4.17 -4.40
N GLU A 251 27.51 3.77 -3.33
CA GLU A 251 27.17 2.55 -2.59
C GLU A 251 25.77 2.61 -1.99
N MET A 252 24.91 1.67 -2.39
CA MET A 252 23.56 1.53 -1.86
C MET A 252 23.44 0.22 -1.09
N LYS A 253 22.81 0.29 0.09
CA LYS A 253 22.62 -0.86 0.97
C LYS A 253 21.38 -1.64 0.55
N THR A 254 21.50 -2.98 0.55
CA THR A 254 20.39 -3.94 0.42
C THR A 254 19.82 -4.36 1.79
N THR A 255 20.29 -3.74 2.87
CA THR A 255 19.83 -3.95 4.25
C THR A 255 18.96 -2.78 4.71
N SER A 256 18.13 -3.00 5.75
CA SER A 256 17.12 -2.03 6.20
C SER A 256 16.11 -1.65 5.10
N ILE A 257 15.79 -2.60 4.22
CA ILE A 257 14.78 -2.47 3.16
C ILE A 257 13.45 -3.12 3.53
N ALA A 258 13.46 -4.08 4.47
CA ALA A 258 12.28 -4.70 5.04
C ALA A 258 11.88 -4.08 6.39
N TRP A 259 10.64 -4.29 6.82
CA TRP A 259 10.19 -3.84 8.14
C TRP A 259 10.74 -4.75 9.22
N GLY A 260 11.10 -4.19 10.38
CA GLY A 260 11.55 -4.98 11.52
C GLY A 260 10.54 -6.05 11.93
N SER A 261 9.24 -5.74 11.87
CA SER A 261 8.16 -6.69 12.14
C SER A 261 8.03 -7.81 11.11
N ASP A 262 8.42 -7.57 9.85
CA ASP A 262 8.38 -8.63 8.83
C ASP A 262 9.42 -9.70 9.18
N LYS A 263 10.58 -9.33 9.72
CA LYS A 263 11.64 -10.25 10.12
C LYS A 263 11.17 -11.28 11.16
N ASP A 264 10.24 -10.92 12.04
CA ASP A 264 9.69 -11.82 13.07
C ASP A 264 8.76 -12.91 12.49
N LEU A 265 8.31 -12.76 11.24
CA LEU A 265 7.51 -13.77 10.54
C LEU A 265 8.36 -14.91 9.97
N TYR A 266 9.69 -14.74 9.92
CA TYR A 266 10.61 -15.71 9.30
C TYR A 266 11.62 -16.25 10.32
N GLY A 267 11.88 -17.55 10.24
CA GLY A 267 12.81 -18.26 11.08
C GLY A 267 13.92 -18.95 10.29
N ASN A 268 14.98 -19.34 10.99
CA ASN A 268 15.96 -20.26 10.41
C ASN A 268 15.29 -21.62 10.22
N THR A 269 15.47 -22.23 9.05
CA THR A 269 14.89 -23.53 8.76
C THR A 269 15.45 -24.64 9.63
N SER A 270 14.57 -25.55 10.03
CA SER A 270 14.91 -26.80 10.72
C SER A 270 15.09 -27.98 9.76
N TYR A 271 14.86 -27.79 8.45
CA TYR A 271 15.10 -28.83 7.45
C TYR A 271 16.58 -29.09 7.25
N LYS A 272 16.93 -30.35 6.98
CA LYS A 272 18.23 -30.69 6.40
C LYS A 272 18.17 -30.45 4.89
N PRO A 273 19.31 -30.17 4.22
CA PRO A 273 19.33 -29.94 2.77
C PRO A 273 18.64 -31.05 1.96
N ASP A 274 18.79 -32.31 2.37
CA ASP A 274 18.21 -33.46 1.67
C ASP A 274 16.69 -33.62 1.86
N ASP A 275 16.09 -32.96 2.87
CA ASP A 275 14.67 -33.10 3.20
C ASP A 275 13.77 -32.30 2.25
N VAL A 276 14.33 -31.31 1.56
CA VAL A 276 13.60 -30.31 0.78
C VAL A 276 14.27 -30.04 -0.56
N ILE A 277 13.51 -29.48 -1.48
CA ILE A 277 14.00 -29.09 -2.81
C ILE A 277 13.66 -27.62 -3.11
N PRO A 278 14.46 -26.92 -3.91
CA PRO A 278 14.16 -25.55 -4.31
C PRO A 278 12.91 -25.49 -5.20
N PRO A 279 12.16 -24.38 -5.19
CA PRO A 279 11.06 -24.17 -6.13
C PRO A 279 11.53 -24.22 -7.60
N PRO A 280 10.67 -24.57 -8.56
CA PRO A 280 11.05 -24.75 -9.96
C PRO A 280 11.80 -23.56 -10.60
N ASN A 281 11.38 -22.33 -10.31
CA ASN A 281 12.02 -21.13 -10.86
C ASN A 281 13.36 -20.79 -10.19
N TRP A 282 13.70 -21.48 -9.09
CA TRP A 282 14.96 -21.30 -8.37
C TRP A 282 16.02 -22.30 -8.83
N GLN A 283 15.71 -23.20 -9.76
CA GLN A 283 16.64 -24.25 -10.22
C GLN A 283 17.95 -23.68 -10.78
N LYS A 284 17.93 -22.51 -11.45
CA LYS A 284 19.17 -21.86 -11.93
C LYS A 284 20.08 -21.41 -10.77
N ARG A 285 19.51 -21.05 -9.63
CA ARG A 285 20.24 -20.68 -8.40
C ARG A 285 20.70 -21.90 -7.61
N TYR A 286 19.99 -23.03 -7.74
CA TYR A 286 20.26 -24.29 -7.05
C TYR A 286 20.23 -25.46 -8.04
N PRO A 287 21.24 -25.57 -8.95
CA PRO A 287 21.23 -26.56 -10.02
C PRO A 287 21.23 -28.00 -9.49
N ASP A 288 22.00 -28.26 -8.43
CA ASP A 288 22.13 -29.57 -7.78
C ASP A 288 21.18 -29.73 -6.57
N ASN A 289 20.06 -28.99 -6.55
CA ASN A 289 19.19 -28.81 -5.39
C ASN A 289 19.93 -28.27 -4.16
N TYR A 290 19.32 -28.37 -2.98
CA TYR A 290 19.96 -27.96 -1.74
C TYR A 290 21.00 -28.99 -1.31
N THR A 291 22.20 -28.50 -1.01
CA THR A 291 23.34 -29.33 -0.58
C THR A 291 24.02 -28.71 0.64
N THR A 292 24.96 -29.40 1.26
CA THR A 292 25.77 -28.80 2.35
C THR A 292 26.64 -27.63 1.88
N LYS A 293 27.05 -27.62 0.60
CA LYS A 293 27.82 -26.52 0.00
C LYS A 293 26.95 -25.34 -0.41
N ASN A 294 25.74 -25.61 -0.89
CA ASN A 294 24.74 -24.61 -1.26
C ASN A 294 23.42 -24.88 -0.50
N PRO A 295 23.37 -24.57 0.80
CA PRO A 295 22.25 -24.91 1.67
C PRO A 295 21.01 -24.08 1.35
N PRO A 296 19.84 -24.46 1.91
CA PRO A 296 18.65 -23.65 1.83
C PRO A 296 18.89 -22.22 2.34
N PRO A 297 18.31 -21.19 1.71
CA PRO A 297 18.58 -19.80 2.08
C PRO A 297 18.06 -19.51 3.49
N ASN A 298 18.80 -18.66 4.21
CA ASN A 298 18.36 -18.15 5.50
C ASN A 298 17.30 -17.05 5.29
N LEU A 299 16.02 -17.44 5.32
CA LEU A 299 14.92 -16.52 5.09
C LEU A 299 14.89 -15.38 6.12
N LYS A 300 15.26 -15.64 7.39
CA LYS A 300 15.22 -14.63 8.46
C LYS A 300 16.10 -13.41 8.21
N GLU A 301 17.23 -13.59 7.53
CA GLU A 301 18.16 -12.50 7.22
C GLU A 301 17.99 -11.97 5.79
N TRP A 302 17.17 -12.62 4.96
CA TRP A 302 17.03 -12.28 3.55
C TRP A 302 15.95 -11.21 3.33
N GLU A 303 16.30 -9.94 3.55
CA GLU A 303 15.34 -8.84 3.49
C GLU A 303 14.66 -8.68 2.11
N ALA A 304 15.36 -8.96 1.01
CA ALA A 304 14.76 -8.93 -0.33
C ALA A 304 13.62 -9.95 -0.49
N PHE A 305 13.73 -11.12 0.16
CA PHE A 305 12.67 -12.11 0.21
C PHE A 305 11.47 -11.59 1.01
N HIS A 306 11.68 -10.93 2.15
CA HIS A 306 10.59 -10.32 2.93
C HIS A 306 9.82 -9.27 2.11
N VAL A 307 10.54 -8.40 1.39
CA VAL A 307 9.94 -7.37 0.52
C VAL A 307 9.06 -8.01 -0.57
N TRP A 308 9.51 -9.14 -1.14
CA TRP A 308 8.75 -9.86 -2.14
C TRP A 308 7.50 -10.53 -1.57
N MET A 309 7.67 -11.28 -0.48
CA MET A 309 6.60 -12.04 0.20
C MET A 309 5.46 -11.14 0.69
N ARG A 310 5.75 -9.88 1.00
CA ARG A 310 4.73 -8.87 1.29
C ARG A 310 4.02 -8.41 0.02
N THR A 311 2.99 -9.14 -0.39
CA THR A 311 2.27 -8.93 -1.66
C THR A 311 1.72 -7.51 -1.85
N ALA A 312 1.76 -7.01 -3.09
CA ALA A 312 1.15 -5.74 -3.47
C ALA A 312 -0.37 -5.88 -3.67
N GLY A 313 -1.11 -4.80 -3.39
CA GLY A 313 -2.57 -4.76 -3.56
C GLY A 313 -3.05 -4.52 -5.00
N LEU A 314 -2.17 -4.07 -5.89
CA LEU A 314 -2.46 -3.73 -7.29
C LEU A 314 -1.47 -4.45 -8.22
N PRO A 315 -1.82 -4.67 -9.51
CA PRO A 315 -0.95 -5.33 -10.48
C PRO A 315 0.26 -4.50 -10.93
N THR A 316 0.21 -3.19 -10.66
CA THR A 316 1.31 -2.26 -10.90
C THR A 316 1.82 -1.79 -9.55
N PHE A 317 3.08 -2.10 -9.24
CA PHE A 317 3.65 -1.84 -7.93
C PHE A 317 5.17 -1.67 -7.99
N SER A 318 5.72 -1.06 -6.94
CA SER A 318 7.16 -0.91 -6.74
C SER A 318 7.60 -1.61 -5.47
N LYS A 319 8.82 -2.13 -5.45
CA LYS A 319 9.42 -2.81 -4.30
C LYS A 319 10.83 -2.27 -4.08
N LEU A 320 11.15 -1.96 -2.82
CA LEU A 320 12.44 -1.40 -2.45
C LEU A 320 13.52 -2.49 -2.59
N TYR A 321 14.60 -2.18 -3.30
CA TYR A 321 15.72 -3.09 -3.50
C TYR A 321 16.99 -2.62 -2.78
N GLN A 322 17.26 -1.32 -2.88
CA GLN A 322 18.46 -0.68 -2.34
C GLN A 322 18.12 0.70 -1.77
N ARG A 323 18.90 1.16 -0.78
CA ARG A 323 18.76 2.51 -0.22
C ARG A 323 20.09 3.08 0.25
N ASN A 324 20.19 4.41 0.23
CA ASN A 324 21.27 5.14 0.89
C ASN A 324 20.67 6.27 1.73
N ASP A 325 20.86 6.18 3.04
CA ASP A 325 20.25 7.10 4.01
C ASP A 325 21.16 8.27 4.40
N THR A 326 22.42 8.26 3.97
CA THR A 326 23.46 9.17 4.49
C THR A 326 24.01 10.10 3.43
N LEU A 327 24.22 9.62 2.20
CA LEU A 327 24.86 10.39 1.14
C LEU A 327 23.84 10.86 0.12
N ALA A 328 23.96 12.12 -0.29
CA ALA A 328 23.23 12.63 -1.45
C ALA A 328 23.80 12.03 -2.73
N MET A 329 22.94 11.73 -3.71
CA MET A 329 23.35 11.37 -5.06
C MET A 329 23.56 12.68 -5.84
N TRP A 330 24.78 12.95 -6.30
CA TRP A 330 25.11 14.23 -6.94
C TRP A 330 24.53 14.33 -8.35
N SER A 331 24.47 15.54 -8.90
CA SER A 331 24.22 15.73 -10.33
C SER A 331 25.39 15.17 -11.13
N GLY A 332 25.12 14.45 -12.21
CA GLY A 332 26.15 13.81 -13.03
C GLY A 332 25.61 12.63 -13.81
N THR A 333 26.48 11.99 -14.59
CA THR A 333 26.12 10.82 -15.40
C THR A 333 26.50 9.55 -14.65
N TYR A 334 25.52 8.73 -14.35
CA TYR A 334 25.68 7.45 -13.70
C TYR A 334 25.54 6.31 -14.70
N GLU A 335 26.28 5.24 -14.46
CA GLU A 335 26.11 3.94 -15.09
C GLU A 335 25.57 2.94 -14.06
N LEU A 336 24.59 2.15 -14.47
CA LEU A 336 23.97 1.10 -13.68
C LEU A 336 23.99 -0.20 -14.48
N GLN A 337 24.53 -1.24 -13.88
CA GLN A 337 24.52 -2.59 -14.43
C GLN A 337 23.35 -3.38 -13.84
N ILE A 338 22.69 -4.16 -14.69
CA ILE A 338 21.53 -4.98 -14.34
C ILE A 338 21.71 -6.36 -14.98
N ASP A 339 21.75 -7.41 -14.17
CA ASP A 339 21.66 -8.77 -14.69
C ASP A 339 20.19 -9.15 -14.88
N ASP A 340 19.80 -9.36 -16.14
CA ASP A 340 18.44 -9.64 -16.55
C ASP A 340 18.13 -11.15 -16.45
N HIS A 341 17.33 -11.52 -15.46
CA HIS A 341 16.89 -12.88 -15.20
C HIS A 341 15.36 -13.04 -15.24
N PHE A 342 14.61 -11.97 -14.93
CA PHE A 342 13.18 -11.97 -14.72
C PHE A 342 12.44 -11.62 -16.02
N PRO A 343 11.72 -12.58 -16.63
CA PRO A 343 11.16 -12.40 -17.96
C PRO A 343 9.79 -11.70 -17.92
N ALA A 344 9.78 -10.38 -17.76
CA ALA A 344 8.55 -9.58 -17.68
C ALA A 344 7.68 -9.66 -18.96
N SER A 345 8.32 -9.79 -20.12
CA SER A 345 7.64 -9.91 -21.42
C SER A 345 6.73 -11.14 -21.54
N LYS A 346 7.00 -12.22 -20.80
CA LYS A 346 6.20 -13.47 -20.85
C LYS A 346 4.75 -13.32 -20.39
N TYR A 347 4.47 -12.33 -19.56
CA TYR A 347 3.11 -12.05 -19.08
C TYR A 347 2.62 -10.67 -19.54
N GLU A 348 3.20 -10.14 -20.62
CA GLU A 348 2.84 -8.83 -21.18
C GLU A 348 2.93 -7.70 -20.14
N GLY A 349 3.93 -7.78 -19.26
CA GLY A 349 4.24 -6.74 -18.29
C GLY A 349 5.55 -6.04 -18.60
N THR A 350 5.82 -4.98 -17.86
CA THR A 350 7.06 -4.21 -17.94
C THR A 350 7.79 -4.20 -16.61
N LYS A 351 9.10 -4.01 -16.68
CA LYS A 351 9.99 -3.85 -15.54
C LYS A 351 10.82 -2.57 -15.70
N SER A 352 10.78 -1.74 -14.67
CA SER A 352 11.51 -0.47 -14.63
C SER A 352 12.31 -0.36 -13.34
N ILE A 353 13.38 0.43 -13.34
CA ILE A 353 14.00 0.92 -12.11
C ILE A 353 13.37 2.25 -11.73
N ILE A 354 13.33 2.58 -10.44
CA ILE A 354 12.92 3.88 -9.92
C ILE A 354 13.95 4.31 -8.87
N ILE A 355 14.62 5.44 -9.11
CA ILE A 355 15.47 6.12 -8.14
C ILE A 355 14.72 7.35 -7.66
N THR A 356 14.44 7.43 -6.36
CA THR A 356 13.58 8.49 -5.83
C THR A 356 13.99 8.94 -4.43
N THR A 357 13.64 10.17 -4.08
CA THR A 357 13.67 10.68 -2.71
C THR A 357 12.30 10.53 -2.06
N LYS A 358 12.21 10.77 -0.75
CA LYS A 358 10.91 10.80 -0.06
C LYS A 358 10.69 12.11 0.66
N THR A 359 9.43 12.48 0.79
CA THR A 359 8.98 13.48 1.77
C THR A 359 8.33 12.79 2.97
N VAL A 360 7.86 13.59 3.93
CA VAL A 360 7.06 13.10 5.06
C VAL A 360 5.80 12.36 4.59
N MET A 361 5.28 12.69 3.41
CA MET A 361 4.10 12.05 2.82
C MET A 361 4.43 10.79 1.99
N GLY A 362 5.71 10.41 1.91
CA GLY A 362 6.18 9.29 1.11
C GLY A 362 6.74 9.71 -0.25
N GLY A 363 6.49 8.89 -1.26
CA GLY A 363 6.92 9.13 -2.64
C GLY A 363 6.03 10.11 -3.40
N ARG A 364 6.30 10.28 -4.70
CA ARG A 364 5.55 11.19 -5.57
C ARG A 364 4.14 10.65 -5.80
N ASN A 365 3.13 11.33 -5.25
CA ASN A 365 1.73 11.03 -5.50
C ASN A 365 0.85 12.30 -5.39
N PRO A 366 0.51 12.94 -6.53
CA PRO A 366 -0.31 14.14 -6.51
C PRO A 366 -1.80 13.87 -6.24
N PHE A 367 -2.27 12.61 -6.34
CA PHE A 367 -3.70 12.28 -6.28
C PHE A 367 -4.37 12.79 -5.00
N LEU A 368 -3.77 12.53 -3.84
CA LEU A 368 -4.36 12.95 -2.56
C LEU A 368 -4.49 14.47 -2.48
N GLY A 369 -3.46 15.20 -2.93
CA GLY A 369 -3.50 16.65 -2.99
C GLY A 369 -4.59 17.19 -3.94
N ILE A 370 -4.69 16.61 -5.15
CA ILE A 370 -5.74 16.95 -6.12
C ILE A 370 -7.12 16.69 -5.52
N ALA A 371 -7.35 15.53 -4.89
CA ALA A 371 -8.62 15.16 -4.30
C ALA A 371 -9.07 16.15 -3.23
N TYR A 372 -8.17 16.57 -2.34
CA TYR A 372 -8.48 17.57 -1.30
C TYR A 372 -8.80 18.95 -1.88
N VAL A 373 -8.05 19.40 -2.89
CA VAL A 373 -8.33 20.67 -3.57
C VAL A 373 -9.67 20.63 -4.30
N VAL A 374 -9.98 19.52 -4.99
CA VAL A 374 -11.26 19.34 -5.71
C VAL A 374 -12.43 19.32 -4.74
N VAL A 375 -12.37 18.52 -3.68
CA VAL A 375 -13.44 18.46 -2.66
C VAL A 375 -13.61 19.82 -1.99
N GLY A 376 -12.50 20.47 -1.60
CA GLY A 376 -12.55 21.81 -1.02
C GLY A 376 -13.17 22.85 -1.95
N GLY A 377 -12.80 22.83 -3.23
CA GLY A 377 -13.37 23.70 -4.26
C GLY A 377 -14.87 23.48 -4.50
N VAL A 378 -15.29 22.21 -4.57
CA VAL A 378 -16.72 21.85 -4.69
C VAL A 378 -17.50 22.32 -3.47
N CYS A 379 -16.96 22.16 -2.25
CA CYS A 379 -17.61 22.64 -1.03
C CYS A 379 -17.80 24.17 -1.02
N ILE A 380 -16.79 24.95 -1.44
CA ILE A 380 -16.89 26.41 -1.53
C ILE A 380 -17.91 26.83 -2.59
N LEU A 381 -17.88 26.17 -3.76
CA LEU A 381 -18.82 26.45 -4.85
C LEU A 381 -20.27 26.16 -4.43
N LEU A 382 -20.54 24.99 -3.85
CA LEU A 382 -21.87 24.65 -3.35
C LEU A 382 -22.31 25.57 -2.20
N GLY A 383 -21.40 25.92 -1.30
CA GLY A 383 -21.63 26.90 -0.24
C GLY A 383 -22.03 28.27 -0.80
N ALA A 384 -21.35 28.75 -1.84
CA ALA A 384 -21.69 30.01 -2.52
C ALA A 384 -23.06 29.93 -3.21
N VAL A 385 -23.33 28.86 -3.97
CA VAL A 385 -24.63 28.65 -4.65
C VAL A 385 -25.78 28.60 -3.64
N PHE A 386 -25.63 27.87 -2.53
CA PHE A 386 -26.65 27.81 -1.48
C PHE A 386 -26.82 29.14 -0.76
N THR A 387 -25.74 29.90 -0.57
CA THR A 387 -25.81 31.25 0.02
C THR A 387 -26.58 32.19 -0.90
N VAL A 388 -26.24 32.23 -2.19
CA VAL A 388 -26.96 33.05 -3.19
C VAL A 388 -28.42 32.64 -3.27
N THR A 389 -28.72 31.34 -3.32
CA THR A 389 -30.10 30.84 -3.36
C THR A 389 -30.89 31.24 -2.11
N HIS A 390 -30.27 31.16 -0.94
CA HIS A 390 -30.89 31.57 0.32
C HIS A 390 -31.17 33.08 0.38
N LEU A 391 -30.31 33.90 -0.23
CA LEU A 391 -30.48 35.35 -0.32
C LEU A 391 -31.55 35.75 -1.34
N ILE A 392 -31.63 35.08 -2.51
CA ILE A 392 -32.61 35.39 -3.56
C ILE A 392 -34.01 34.86 -3.20
N ARG A 393 -34.10 33.66 -2.60
CA ARG A 393 -35.37 33.00 -2.25
C ARG A 393 -35.37 32.54 -0.79
N PRO A 394 -35.43 33.47 0.18
CA PRO A 394 -35.47 33.10 1.59
C PRO A 394 -36.80 32.40 1.93
N ARG A 395 -36.72 31.14 2.36
CA ARG A 395 -37.87 30.38 2.87
C ARG A 395 -37.87 30.39 4.40
N LYS A 396 -39.05 30.61 5.00
CA LYS A 396 -39.23 30.48 6.46
C LYS A 396 -39.14 29.01 6.86
N LEU A 397 -38.36 28.71 7.88
CA LEU A 397 -38.22 27.35 8.42
C LEU A 397 -39.56 26.92 9.05
N GLY A 398 -40.06 25.74 8.70
CA GLY A 398 -41.32 25.23 9.22
C GLY A 398 -42.59 25.90 8.66
N ASP A 399 -42.49 26.56 7.50
CA ASP A 399 -43.64 27.21 6.86
C ASP A 399 -44.74 26.19 6.47
N HIS A 400 -45.88 26.30 7.16
CA HIS A 400 -47.03 25.42 6.99
C HIS A 400 -47.67 25.51 5.61
N THR A 401 -47.45 26.58 4.85
CA THR A 401 -47.99 26.73 3.48
C THR A 401 -47.48 25.68 2.51
N TYR A 402 -46.35 25.04 2.81
CA TYR A 402 -45.78 23.97 1.98
C TYR A 402 -46.17 22.56 2.43
N LEU A 403 -47.01 22.43 3.46
CA LEU A 403 -47.56 21.13 3.84
C LEU A 403 -48.48 20.67 2.72
N SER A 404 -48.29 19.44 2.24
CA SER A 404 -48.94 18.92 1.04
C SER A 404 -50.46 19.03 1.08
N TRP A 405 -51.06 18.88 2.27
CA TRP A 405 -52.51 18.99 2.47
C TRP A 405 -53.05 20.43 2.47
N ASN A 406 -52.20 21.44 2.70
CA ASN A 406 -52.61 22.84 2.60
C ASN A 406 -52.70 23.32 1.14
N ASN A 407 -52.10 22.58 0.20
CA ASN A 407 -52.17 22.84 -1.23
C ASN A 407 -52.99 21.79 -1.99
N ALA A 408 -53.72 20.93 -1.27
CA ALA A 408 -54.61 19.96 -1.89
C ALA A 408 -55.84 20.69 -2.50
N PRO A 409 -56.28 20.33 -3.72
CA PRO A 409 -57.47 20.92 -4.32
C PRO A 409 -58.71 20.57 -3.49
N GLY A 410 -59.14 21.51 -2.64
CA GLY A 410 -60.29 21.35 -1.74
C GLY A 410 -60.21 22.09 -0.39
N ALA A 411 -59.03 22.58 0.03
CA ALA A 411 -58.88 23.28 1.29
C ALA A 411 -59.36 24.75 1.20
N LYS A 412 -60.58 25.04 1.66
CA LYS A 412 -61.07 26.42 1.83
C LYS A 412 -60.32 27.13 2.95
N SER A 413 -59.94 28.38 2.72
CA SER A 413 -59.35 29.30 3.70
C SER A 413 -60.37 29.63 4.81
N GLY A 414 -60.15 29.09 6.00
CA GLY A 414 -60.83 29.49 7.24
C GLY A 414 -59.80 29.90 8.30
N PRO A 415 -60.09 30.86 9.19
CA PRO A 415 -59.13 31.38 10.15
C PRO A 415 -58.72 30.30 11.17
N SER A 416 -57.40 30.11 11.31
CA SER A 416 -56.80 29.18 12.25
C SER A 416 -57.23 29.47 13.69
N THR A 417 -58.09 28.63 14.24
CA THR A 417 -58.26 28.42 15.68
C THR A 417 -58.21 26.93 15.97
N ALA A 418 -56.99 26.39 16.07
CA ALA A 418 -56.79 25.05 16.58
C ALA A 418 -56.74 25.12 18.12
N VAL A 419 -57.89 24.91 18.75
CA VAL A 419 -57.98 24.60 20.18
C VAL A 419 -57.68 23.12 20.35
N ALA A 420 -56.65 22.80 21.15
CA ALA A 420 -56.32 21.45 21.54
C ALA A 420 -57.42 20.87 22.44
N SER A 421 -58.04 19.75 22.03
CA SER A 421 -58.74 18.83 22.93
C SER A 421 -59.08 17.55 22.17
N GLY A 422 -58.24 16.53 22.32
CA GLY A 422 -58.52 15.17 21.85
C GLY A 422 -58.63 14.23 23.04
N ARG A 423 -59.80 14.20 23.69
CA ARG A 423 -60.22 13.10 24.57
C ARG A 423 -61.52 12.56 24.03
N GLU A 424 -61.44 11.55 23.16
CA GLU A 424 -62.59 10.73 22.78
C GLU A 424 -63.05 9.94 24.02
N LEU A 425 -64.28 10.20 24.46
CA LEU A 425 -65.01 9.33 25.38
C LEU A 425 -65.48 8.09 24.60
N ARG A 426 -65.20 6.89 25.13
CA ARG A 426 -65.70 5.63 24.57
C ARG A 426 -67.16 5.40 25.00
N PRO A 427 -68.01 4.80 24.15
CA PRO A 427 -69.39 4.50 24.52
C PRO A 427 -69.44 3.28 25.44
N GLY A 428 -70.05 3.41 26.63
CA GLY A 428 -70.30 2.27 27.52
C GLY A 428 -70.32 2.53 29.03
N GLU A 429 -70.39 3.78 29.52
CA GLU A 429 -70.63 4.05 30.94
C GLU A 429 -71.94 4.84 31.10
N ALA A 430 -73.00 4.12 31.50
CA ALA A 430 -74.20 4.63 32.15
C ALA A 430 -74.50 3.72 33.34
#